data_AF-A0AAT9HQY5-F1
#
_entry.id   AF-A0AAT9HQY5-F1
#
_cell.length_a   1.000
_cell.length_b   1.000
_cell.length_c   1.000
_cell.angle_alpha   90.00
_cell.angle_beta   90.00
_cell.angle_gamma   90.00
#
_symmetry.space_group_name_H-M   'P 1'
#
loop_
_entity.id
_entity.type
_entity.pdbx_description
1 polymer ?
#
loop_
_entity_poly.entity_id
_entity_poly.type
_entity_poly.pdbx_seq_one_letter_code
_entity_poly.pdbx_strand_id
1 'polypeptide(L)'
;MRPKPATTARDLIRVEVPAGVRNLSEGNPDPALLPALAGAFAAAAEEGDREPVLYGHAPVEPGLARLARAELDADGVPDGPVAVTSGALDAMERVLVAHLRPGTRSPWRIRGGESAGSGSGAGAEGGAGGGRRRGAVAG
;
A
#
# COMPACT_ATOMS: atom_id res chain seq x y z
N MET A 1 2.49 -8.22 -21.24
CA MET A 1 2.58 -8.51 -19.79
C MET A 1 3.73 -7.69 -19.21
N ARG A 2 3.46 -6.81 -18.23
CA ARG A 2 4.50 -6.05 -17.52
C ARG A 2 5.06 -6.95 -16.41
N PRO A 3 6.38 -7.17 -16.32
CA PRO A 3 6.95 -7.96 -15.22
C PRO A 3 6.68 -7.27 -13.88
N LYS A 4 6.32 -8.07 -12.86
CA LYS A 4 6.06 -7.61 -11.50
C LYS A 4 7.31 -6.89 -10.96
N PRO A 5 7.20 -5.70 -10.35
CA PRO A 5 8.36 -5.01 -9.79
C PRO A 5 8.98 -5.87 -8.68
N ALA A 6 10.30 -5.96 -8.68
CA ALA A 6 11.07 -6.70 -7.70
C ALA A 6 10.96 -6.04 -6.32
N THR A 7 9.96 -6.46 -5.54
CA THR A 7 9.99 -6.43 -4.07
C THR A 7 10.74 -7.64 -3.50
N THR A 8 11.39 -8.42 -4.39
CA THR A 8 12.03 -9.72 -4.20
C THR A 8 13.36 -9.64 -3.43
N ALA A 9 13.29 -9.19 -2.18
CA ALA A 9 14.31 -9.53 -1.18
C ALA A 9 13.69 -9.97 0.15
N ARG A 10 12.42 -9.61 0.44
CA ARG A 10 11.71 -10.09 1.65
C ARG A 10 11.14 -11.49 1.49
N ASP A 11 10.71 -11.86 0.29
CA ASP A 11 10.10 -13.16 -0.01
C ASP A 11 11.11 -14.33 -0.01
N LEU A 12 12.42 -14.02 0.05
CA LEU A 12 13.50 -15.03 0.04
C LEU A 12 13.86 -15.52 1.45
N ILE A 13 13.29 -14.93 2.50
CA ILE A 13 13.43 -15.45 3.86
C ILE A 13 12.51 -16.67 3.95
N ARG A 14 13.06 -17.84 3.63
CA ARG A 14 12.38 -19.11 3.80
C ARG A 14 12.31 -19.42 5.30
N VAL A 15 11.24 -18.96 5.93
CA VAL A 15 10.91 -19.35 7.31
C VAL A 15 10.49 -20.82 7.27
N GLU A 16 11.07 -21.66 8.11
CA GLU A 16 10.60 -23.03 8.31
C GLU A 16 9.22 -22.93 8.99
N VAL A 17 8.16 -23.24 8.25
CA VAL A 17 6.78 -23.07 8.71
C VAL A 17 6.30 -24.39 9.34
N PRO A 18 5.92 -24.42 10.64
CA PRO A 18 5.39 -25.62 11.27
C PRO A 18 4.13 -26.16 10.59
N ALA A 19 3.89 -27.47 10.66
CA ALA A 19 2.66 -28.06 10.15
C ALA A 19 1.41 -27.51 10.87
N GLY A 20 0.35 -27.23 10.12
CA GLY A 20 -0.95 -26.77 10.66
C GLY A 20 -1.12 -25.26 10.79
N VAL A 21 -0.16 -24.44 10.35
CA VAL A 21 -0.31 -22.98 10.32
C VAL A 21 -0.76 -22.49 8.94
N ARG A 22 -1.53 -21.40 8.92
CA ARG A 22 -2.06 -20.80 7.70
C ARG A 22 -1.04 -19.85 7.09
N ASN A 23 -0.65 -20.09 5.84
CA ASN A 23 0.22 -19.18 5.12
C ASN A 23 -0.54 -17.88 4.74
N LEU A 24 -0.15 -16.75 5.33
CA LEU A 24 -0.70 -15.42 5.02
C LEU A 24 0.25 -14.56 4.16
N SER A 25 1.45 -15.04 3.84
CA SER A 25 2.47 -14.24 3.15
C SER A 25 2.16 -14.02 1.67
N GLU A 26 1.40 -14.93 1.06
CA GLU A 26 1.02 -14.85 -0.35
C GLU A 26 -0.09 -13.83 -0.62
N GLY A 27 -0.83 -13.41 0.42
CA GLY A 27 -1.94 -12.47 0.29
C GLY A 27 -3.14 -12.99 -0.51
N ASN A 28 -3.15 -14.27 -0.88
CA ASN A 28 -4.27 -14.89 -1.58
C ASN A 28 -5.40 -15.24 -0.59
N PRO A 29 -6.67 -15.03 -0.96
CA PRO A 29 -7.79 -15.52 -0.17
C PRO A 29 -7.87 -17.06 -0.23
N ASP A 30 -8.52 -17.66 0.76
CA ASP A 30 -8.82 -19.10 0.73
C ASP A 30 -9.86 -19.39 -0.37
N PRO A 31 -9.54 -20.24 -1.37
CA PRO A 31 -10.48 -20.58 -2.45
C PRO A 31 -11.79 -21.21 -1.97
N ALA A 32 -11.80 -21.89 -0.83
CA ALA A 32 -13.01 -22.49 -0.27
C ALA A 32 -14.00 -21.44 0.27
N LEU A 33 -13.54 -20.21 0.50
CA LEU A 33 -14.37 -19.08 0.91
C LEU A 33 -14.87 -18.24 -0.27
N LEU A 34 -14.42 -18.53 -1.49
CA LEU A 34 -14.83 -17.78 -2.67
C LEU A 34 -16.22 -18.25 -3.14
N PRO A 35 -17.18 -17.34 -3.34
CA PRO A 35 -18.48 -17.70 -3.88
C PRO A 35 -18.35 -18.14 -5.36
N ALA A 36 -19.26 -19.01 -5.81
CA ALA A 36 -19.34 -19.37 -7.22
C ALA A 36 -19.82 -18.17 -8.06
N LEU A 37 -18.97 -17.68 -8.97
CA LEU A 37 -19.25 -16.45 -9.73
C LEU A 37 -19.94 -16.68 -11.09
N ALA A 38 -19.98 -17.92 -11.58
CA ALA A 38 -20.47 -18.21 -12.94
C ALA A 38 -21.90 -17.70 -13.18
N GLY A 39 -22.81 -17.92 -12.23
CA GLY A 39 -24.20 -17.45 -12.34
C GLY A 39 -24.32 -15.92 -12.31
N ALA A 40 -23.50 -15.24 -11.50
CA ALA A 40 -23.49 -13.78 -11.44
C ALA A 40 -23.01 -13.16 -12.76
N PHE A 41 -21.97 -13.74 -13.37
CA PHE A 41 -21.49 -13.28 -14.67
C PHE A 41 -22.47 -13.55 -15.81
N ALA A 42 -23.16 -14.70 -15.79
CA ALA A 42 -24.20 -14.98 -16.78
C ALA A 42 -25.35 -13.96 -16.68
N ALA A 43 -25.85 -13.69 -15.48
CA ALA A 43 -26.89 -12.69 -15.27
C ALA A 43 -26.46 -11.27 -15.70
N ALA A 44 -25.22 -10.87 -15.41
CA ALA A 44 -24.68 -9.58 -15.84
C ALA A 44 -24.55 -9.48 -17.36
N ALA A 45 -24.16 -10.57 -18.03
CA ALA A 45 -24.09 -10.61 -19.49
C ALA A 45 -25.48 -10.50 -20.13
N GLU A 46 -26.46 -11.26 -19.62
CA GLU A 46 -27.85 -11.19 -20.10
C GLU A 46 -28.47 -9.80 -19.92
N GLU A 47 -28.17 -9.10 -18.82
CA GLU A 47 -28.57 -7.69 -18.63
C GLU A 47 -27.90 -6.79 -19.68
N GLY A 48 -26.59 -6.94 -19.89
CA GLY A 48 -25.85 -6.14 -20.87
C GLY A 48 -26.33 -6.33 -22.31
N ASP A 49 -26.80 -7.54 -22.66
CA ASP A 49 -27.39 -7.83 -23.97
C ASP A 49 -28.78 -7.18 -24.13
N ARG A 50 -29.58 -7.13 -23.05
CA ARG A 50 -30.91 -6.49 -23.06
C ARG A 50 -30.84 -4.96 -23.01
N GLU A 51 -29.94 -4.42 -22.18
CA GLU A 51 -29.79 -2.99 -21.92
C GLU A 51 -28.32 -2.55 -22.03
N PRO A 52 -27.79 -2.43 -23.26
CA PRO A 52 -26.40 -2.03 -23.47
C PRO A 52 -26.12 -0.63 -22.88
N VAL A 53 -25.00 -0.50 -22.17
CA VAL A 53 -24.54 0.81 -21.66
C VAL A 53 -23.99 1.64 -22.80
N LEU A 54 -24.69 2.73 -23.13
CA LEU A 54 -24.29 3.67 -24.19
C LEU A 54 -23.67 4.94 -23.62
N TYR A 55 -23.03 5.72 -24.49
CA TYR A 55 -22.52 7.04 -24.11
C TYR A 55 -23.65 7.93 -23.59
N GLY A 56 -23.38 8.69 -22.52
CA GLY A 56 -24.36 9.56 -21.86
C GLY A 56 -25.18 8.89 -20.76
N HIS A 57 -25.07 7.56 -20.58
CA HIS A 57 -25.59 6.90 -19.38
C HIS A 57 -24.84 7.33 -18.12
N ALA A 58 -25.45 7.04 -16.96
CA ALA A 58 -24.83 7.30 -15.67
C ALA A 58 -23.44 6.61 -15.58
N PRO A 59 -22.41 7.32 -15.08
CA PRO A 59 -21.05 6.78 -15.03
C PRO A 59 -20.86 5.69 -13.96
N VAL A 60 -21.83 5.54 -13.06
CA VAL A 60 -21.83 4.54 -11.98
C VAL A 60 -23.19 3.86 -11.97
N GLU A 61 -23.19 2.53 -11.90
CA GLU A 61 -24.42 1.74 -11.78
C GLU A 61 -25.17 2.15 -10.49
N PRO A 62 -26.49 2.45 -10.57
CA PRO A 62 -27.24 2.97 -9.43
C PRO A 62 -27.23 2.09 -8.17
N GLY A 63 -27.29 0.77 -8.31
CA GLY A 63 -27.18 -0.18 -7.21
C GLY A 63 -25.83 -0.12 -6.50
N LEU A 64 -24.74 -0.12 -7.27
CA LEU A 64 -23.38 0.04 -6.78
C LEU A 64 -23.21 1.38 -6.06
N ALA A 65 -23.72 2.47 -6.63
CA ALA A 65 -23.65 3.79 -6.00
C ALA A 65 -24.34 3.80 -4.63
N ARG A 66 -25.52 3.16 -4.50
CA ARG A 66 -26.23 3.05 -3.21
C ARG A 66 -25.46 2.24 -2.18
N LEU A 67 -24.95 1.07 -2.58
CA LEU A 67 -24.17 0.20 -1.69
C LEU A 67 -22.89 0.91 -1.21
N ALA A 68 -22.13 1.48 -2.14
CA ALA A 68 -20.92 2.22 -1.82
C ALA A 68 -21.20 3.41 -0.89
N ARG A 69 -22.29 4.16 -1.14
CA ARG A 69 -22.67 5.28 -0.27
C ARG A 69 -22.98 4.82 1.15
N ALA A 70 -23.74 3.74 1.30
CA ALA A 70 -24.08 3.19 2.61
C ALA A 70 -22.85 2.75 3.42
N GLU A 71 -21.86 2.11 2.77
CA GLU A 71 -20.60 1.75 3.43
C GLU A 71 -19.78 2.99 3.83
N LEU A 72 -19.63 3.95 2.91
CA LEU A 72 -18.92 5.20 3.19
C LEU A 72 -19.59 6.01 4.30
N ASP A 73 -20.93 6.00 4.38
CA ASP A 73 -21.69 6.66 5.45
C ASP A 73 -21.47 5.99 6.79
N ALA A 74 -21.42 4.65 6.83
CA ALA A 74 -21.11 3.90 8.03
C ALA A 74 -19.69 4.21 8.55
N ASP A 75 -18.76 4.50 7.64
CA ASP A 75 -17.39 4.93 7.96
C ASP A 75 -17.28 6.45 8.27
N GLY A 76 -18.39 7.21 8.20
CA GLY A 76 -18.43 8.64 8.50
C GLY A 76 -17.84 9.54 7.43
N VAL A 77 -17.74 9.05 6.18
CA VAL A 77 -17.25 9.83 5.04
C VAL A 77 -18.32 10.86 4.64
N PRO A 78 -17.97 12.16 4.50
CA PRO A 78 -18.94 13.19 4.11
C PRO A 78 -19.73 12.87 2.84
N ASP A 79 -20.94 13.42 2.77
CA ASP A 79 -21.79 13.32 1.58
C ASP A 79 -21.09 13.88 0.34
N GLY A 80 -21.31 13.20 -0.79
CA GLY A 80 -20.72 13.58 -2.06
C GLY A 80 -20.93 12.53 -3.17
N PRO A 81 -20.62 12.90 -4.43
CA PRO A 81 -20.73 11.99 -5.55
C PRO A 81 -19.75 10.81 -5.41
N VAL A 82 -20.21 9.62 -5.79
CA VAL A 82 -19.38 8.40 -5.85
C VAL A 82 -18.74 8.28 -7.23
N ALA A 83 -17.47 7.91 -7.26
CA ALA A 83 -16.73 7.62 -8.49
C ALA A 83 -16.10 6.24 -8.41
N VAL A 84 -16.15 5.49 -9.51
CA VAL A 84 -15.48 4.19 -9.65
C VAL A 84 -14.08 4.41 -10.22
N THR A 85 -13.08 3.77 -9.61
CA THR A 85 -11.68 3.79 -10.06
C THR A 85 -11.19 2.37 -10.30
N SER A 86 -10.09 2.24 -11.03
CA SER A 86 -9.42 0.94 -11.26
C SER A 86 -8.67 0.40 -10.02
N GLY A 87 -8.81 1.09 -8.89
CA GLY A 87 -8.19 0.73 -7.62
C GLY A 87 -7.69 1.97 -6.86
N ALA A 88 -7.05 1.72 -5.72
CA ALA A 88 -6.59 2.77 -4.82
C ALA A 88 -5.53 3.69 -5.44
N LEU A 89 -4.61 3.15 -6.26
CA LEU A 89 -3.57 3.96 -6.89
C LEU A 89 -4.14 4.95 -7.90
N ASP A 90 -5.06 4.50 -8.77
CA ASP A 90 -5.77 5.36 -9.72
C ASP A 90 -6.59 6.44 -8.97
N ALA A 91 -7.25 6.07 -7.87
CA ALA A 91 -7.94 7.04 -7.03
C ALA A 91 -6.99 8.11 -6.48
N MET A 92 -5.85 7.70 -5.90
CA MET A 92 -4.84 8.64 -5.39
C MET A 92 -4.27 9.53 -6.48
N GLU A 93 -3.93 8.97 -7.65
CA GLU A 93 -3.41 9.73 -8.78
C GLU A 93 -4.39 10.83 -9.21
N ARG A 94 -5.67 10.49 -9.37
CA ARG A 94 -6.72 11.48 -9.74
C ARG A 94 -6.85 12.59 -8.71
N VAL A 95 -6.87 12.25 -7.41
CA VAL A 95 -6.92 13.24 -6.32
C VAL A 95 -5.70 14.15 -6.37
N LEU A 96 -4.50 13.59 -6.55
CA LEU A 96 -3.26 14.38 -6.62
C LEU A 96 -3.25 15.30 -7.83
N VAL A 97 -3.67 14.82 -9.01
CA VAL A 97 -3.77 15.63 -10.23
C VAL A 97 -4.80 16.75 -10.07
N ALA A 98 -5.93 16.49 -9.41
CA ALA A 98 -6.98 17.48 -9.20
C ALA A 98 -6.58 18.59 -8.21
N HIS A 99 -5.76 18.27 -7.20
CA HIS A 99 -5.49 19.17 -6.07
C HIS A 99 -4.05 19.70 -5.97
N LEU A 100 -3.08 19.14 -6.70
CA LEU A 100 -1.69 19.57 -6.66
C LEU A 100 -1.24 20.17 -8.00
N ARG A 101 -0.43 21.23 -7.91
CA ARG A 101 0.31 21.76 -9.06
C ARG A 101 1.72 21.16 -9.11
N PRO A 102 2.30 20.96 -10.30
CA PRO A 102 3.71 20.60 -10.43
C PRO A 102 4.60 21.53 -9.58
N GLY A 103 5.50 20.96 -8.78
CA GLY A 103 6.37 21.69 -7.86
C GLY A 103 5.81 21.90 -6.44
N THR A 104 4.56 21.50 -6.17
CA THR A 104 4.01 21.51 -4.79
C THR A 104 4.70 20.45 -3.95
N ARG A 105 5.25 20.84 -2.79
CA ARG A 105 5.90 19.91 -1.87
C ARG A 105 4.85 19.13 -1.06
N SER A 106 4.90 17.80 -1.12
CA SER A 106 4.11 16.95 -0.24
C SER A 106 4.52 17.19 1.23
N PRO A 107 3.56 17.40 2.15
CA PRO A 107 3.86 17.51 3.58
C PRO A 107 4.22 16.16 4.21
N TRP A 108 3.93 15.05 3.51
CA TRP A 108 4.18 13.69 4.00
C TRP A 108 5.67 13.34 3.88
N ARG A 109 6.30 13.05 5.01
CA ARG A 109 7.68 12.55 5.06
C ARG A 109 7.64 11.04 5.30
N ILE A 110 8.25 10.26 4.40
CA ILE A 110 8.44 8.81 4.64
C ILE A 110 9.31 8.67 5.88
N ARG A 111 8.80 8.01 6.92
CA ARG A 111 9.56 7.72 8.13
C ARG A 111 10.67 6.73 7.76
N GLY A 112 11.91 7.23 7.72
CA GLY A 112 13.09 6.40 7.57
C GLY A 112 13.16 5.41 8.73
N GLY A 113 13.37 4.13 8.42
CA GLY A 113 13.65 3.13 9.45
C GLY A 113 14.97 3.47 10.11
N GLU A 114 14.94 3.76 11.41
CA GLU A 114 16.13 3.81 12.24
C GLU A 114 16.72 2.40 12.28
N SER A 115 17.75 2.15 11.47
CA SER A 115 18.60 0.98 11.65
C SER A 115 19.36 1.19 12.96
N ALA A 116 18.98 0.44 13.99
CA ALA A 116 19.74 0.33 15.22
C ALA A 116 21.16 -0.18 14.88
N GLY A 117 22.12 0.75 14.81
CA GLY A 117 23.52 0.42 14.70
C GLY A 117 23.96 -0.25 16.00
N SER A 118 24.12 -1.57 15.97
CA SER A 118 24.80 -2.32 17.01
C SER A 118 26.27 -1.90 17.02
N GLY A 119 26.64 -1.01 17.95
CA GLY A 119 28.02 -0.74 18.29
C GLY A 119 28.64 -1.97 18.95
N SER A 120 29.42 -2.73 18.19
CA SER A 120 30.35 -3.73 18.72
C SER A 120 31.73 -3.11 18.77
N GLY A 121 32.12 -2.61 19.95
CA GLY A 121 33.50 -2.28 20.26
C GLY A 121 34.35 -3.55 20.36
N ALA A 122 35.47 -3.58 19.65
CA ALA A 122 36.59 -4.48 19.93
C ALA A 122 37.88 -3.66 19.80
N GLY A 123 38.65 -3.68 20.89
CA GLY A 123 39.72 -2.74 21.20
C GLY A 123 40.93 -2.80 20.29
N ALA A 124 41.54 -1.64 20.10
CA ALA A 124 42.91 -1.48 19.66
C ALA A 124 43.79 -1.25 20.90
N GLU A 125 44.68 -2.18 21.19
CA GLU A 125 45.85 -1.94 22.06
C GLU A 125 47.13 -2.11 21.25
N GLY A 126 48.07 -1.19 21.48
CA GLY A 126 49.49 -1.39 21.20
C GLY A 126 50.15 -0.28 20.38
N GLY A 127 50.95 0.58 21.03
CA GLY A 127 52.04 1.28 20.33
C GLY A 127 52.35 2.70 20.76
N ALA A 128 52.97 2.83 21.93
CA ALA A 128 53.82 3.90 22.46
C ALA A 128 54.31 5.04 21.53
N GLY A 129 54.38 6.26 22.09
CA GLY A 129 55.19 7.36 21.54
C GLY A 129 54.94 8.69 22.23
N GLY A 130 55.71 9.00 23.27
CA GLY A 130 55.47 10.09 24.21
C GLY A 130 55.78 11.52 23.71
N GLY A 131 55.38 12.51 24.51
CA GLY A 131 55.91 13.87 24.36
C GLY A 131 55.07 15.03 24.92
N ARG A 132 55.22 15.29 26.22
CA ARG A 132 55.34 16.63 26.87
C ARG A 132 54.22 17.68 26.63
N ARG A 133 53.38 17.99 27.61
CA ARG A 133 53.52 18.94 28.76
C ARG A 133 52.94 20.35 28.51
N ARG A 134 52.17 20.82 29.51
CA ARG A 134 51.69 22.18 29.88
C ARG A 134 50.55 22.73 29.01
N GLY A 135 49.50 23.40 29.52
CA GLY A 135 49.15 23.93 30.85
C GLY A 135 48.07 25.02 30.66
N ALA A 136 47.36 25.37 31.76
CA ALA A 136 46.33 26.41 31.95
C ALA A 136 44.90 26.02 31.50
N VAL A 137 43.91 25.81 32.39
CA VAL A 137 43.29 26.63 33.47
C VAL A 137 42.38 27.74 32.95
N ALA A 138 41.16 27.67 33.49
CA ALA A 138 39.93 28.37 33.16
C ALA A 138 39.93 29.88 33.47
N GLY A 139 38.95 30.53 32.84
CA GLY A 139 38.42 31.87 33.13
C GLY A 139 37.20 32.09 32.26
#